data_AF-A0A3P6G7U6-F1
#
_entry.id   AF-A0A3P6G7U6-F1
#
_cell.length_a   1.000
_cell.length_b   1.000
_cell.length_c   1.000
_cell.angle_alpha   90.00
_cell.angle_beta   90.00
_cell.angle_gamma   90.00
#
_symmetry.space_group_name_H-M   'P 1'
#
loop_
_entity.id
_entity.type
_entity.pdbx_description
1 polymer ?
#
loop_
_entity_poly.entity_id
_entity_poly.type
_entity_poly.pdbx_seq_one_letter_code
_entity_poly.pdbx_strand_id
1 'polypeptide(L)'
;MTSLWDMEEETGNEPSLFDYRGGDDSDSQADGLDPPTLYRQWGDDPNYDIRLCGRIGLQCYNLQKGTNFKFKSWEICRDQMTSSDDSFITLEATDPATGSVLSFQTLLSDFGPRRSLGVRLLWINLASRIEPIRNERLDDNWDKSVVHEFYKGPMPKWFSDEALERDSRKYYVVPESELHDNDWLQLLMECFDGDLPLKLNKVVVETFEDEPRDKLKANNAIFYLSYKCCADPSSMRLAGDHIAVIRKTMDGKPGHMSLEVALTKEQENE
;
A
#
# COMPACT_ATOMS: atom_id res chain seq x y z
N MET A 1 -27.66 -70.81 -25.69
CA MET A 1 -28.19 -69.80 -26.63
C MET A 1 -28.38 -68.52 -25.84
N THR A 2 -28.06 -67.38 -26.46
CA THR A 2 -28.20 -65.97 -26.02
C THR A 2 -27.20 -65.39 -25.00
N SER A 3 -26.61 -64.29 -25.47
CA SER A 3 -25.69 -63.29 -24.92
C SER A 3 -26.25 -62.48 -23.75
N LEU A 4 -25.38 -61.83 -22.94
CA LEU A 4 -25.52 -60.43 -22.46
C LEU A 4 -24.46 -60.05 -21.39
N TRP A 5 -24.01 -58.79 -21.47
CA TRP A 5 -23.34 -57.90 -20.48
C TRP A 5 -21.81 -57.94 -20.29
N ASP A 6 -21.23 -56.81 -20.70
CA ASP A 6 -19.91 -56.26 -20.42
C ASP A 6 -19.79 -55.75 -18.97
N MET A 7 -18.56 -55.75 -18.46
CA MET A 7 -18.16 -55.27 -17.13
C MET A 7 -18.16 -53.74 -17.06
N GLU A 8 -18.81 -53.21 -16.01
CA GLU A 8 -18.54 -51.89 -15.45
C GLU A 8 -17.43 -52.02 -14.39
N GLU A 9 -16.47 -51.08 -14.38
CA GLU A 9 -15.61 -50.81 -13.23
C GLU A 9 -15.88 -49.38 -12.77
N GLU A 10 -16.41 -49.27 -11.55
CA GLU A 10 -16.66 -48.03 -10.82
C GLU A 10 -15.35 -47.37 -10.39
N THR A 11 -15.27 -46.04 -10.54
CA THR A 11 -14.63 -45.21 -9.51
C THR A 11 -15.42 -43.91 -9.34
N GLY A 12 -15.71 -43.61 -8.08
CA GLY A 12 -16.70 -42.65 -7.63
C GLY A 12 -16.34 -41.19 -7.89
N ASN A 13 -17.42 -40.42 -8.01
CA ASN A 13 -17.50 -39.01 -8.30
C ASN A 13 -17.84 -38.30 -6.98
N GLU A 14 -17.01 -37.35 -6.52
CA GLU A 14 -17.43 -36.30 -5.57
C GLU A 14 -17.27 -34.93 -6.25
N PRO A 15 -18.21 -33.98 -6.04
CA PRO A 15 -18.52 -32.95 -7.03
C PRO A 15 -17.71 -31.66 -6.82
N SER A 16 -17.08 -31.17 -7.89
CA SER A 16 -16.59 -29.80 -7.97
C SER A 16 -17.75 -28.84 -8.23
N LEU A 17 -18.01 -27.95 -7.28
CA LEU A 17 -19.02 -26.89 -7.37
C LEU A 17 -18.54 -25.76 -8.29
N PHE A 18 -18.63 -25.94 -9.62
CA PHE A 18 -18.72 -24.85 -10.59
C PHE A 18 -19.43 -25.36 -11.85
N ASP A 19 -20.75 -25.50 -11.76
CA ASP A 19 -21.64 -25.54 -12.92
C ASP A 19 -22.23 -24.14 -13.12
N TYR A 20 -21.71 -23.41 -14.11
CA TYR A 20 -22.51 -22.46 -14.86
C TYR A 20 -22.20 -22.60 -16.35
N ARG A 21 -23.17 -23.18 -17.05
CA ARG A 21 -23.22 -23.37 -18.49
C ARG A 21 -24.13 -22.31 -19.10
N GLY A 22 -23.71 -21.73 -20.22
CA GLY A 22 -24.53 -20.95 -21.14
C GLY A 22 -23.77 -19.71 -21.61
N GLY A 23 -23.46 -19.49 -22.89
CA GLY A 23 -23.78 -20.24 -24.10
C GLY A 23 -23.35 -19.38 -25.31
N ASP A 24 -22.90 -20.09 -26.34
CA ASP A 24 -22.82 -19.78 -27.77
C ASP A 24 -21.97 -18.63 -28.35
N ASP A 25 -21.26 -19.07 -29.39
CA ASP A 25 -20.30 -18.39 -30.25
C ASP A 25 -20.92 -17.31 -31.16
N SER A 26 -20.14 -16.26 -31.44
CA SER A 26 -20.09 -15.70 -32.80
C SER A 26 -18.76 -14.96 -33.03
N ASP A 27 -18.08 -15.37 -34.09
CA ASP A 27 -16.87 -14.78 -34.66
C ASP A 27 -17.00 -13.28 -34.92
N SER A 28 -16.00 -12.49 -34.49
CA SER A 28 -15.57 -11.30 -35.24
C SER A 28 -14.09 -11.00 -34.99
N GLN A 29 -13.32 -11.25 -36.05
CA GLN A 29 -12.17 -10.51 -36.57
C GLN A 29 -11.16 -9.87 -35.59
N ALA A 30 -9.90 -10.27 -35.80
CA ALA A 30 -8.72 -9.59 -35.31
C ALA A 30 -8.68 -8.13 -35.78
N ASP A 31 -8.75 -7.20 -34.83
CA ASP A 31 -8.34 -5.80 -34.99
C ASP A 31 -7.68 -5.34 -33.69
N GLY A 32 -6.52 -4.70 -33.83
CA GLY A 32 -5.88 -3.81 -32.84
C GLY A 32 -5.77 -4.30 -31.41
N LEU A 33 -4.57 -4.75 -31.01
CA LEU A 33 -4.19 -4.70 -29.60
C LEU A 33 -4.20 -3.23 -29.15
N ASP A 34 -5.31 -2.80 -28.55
CA ASP A 34 -5.36 -1.56 -27.80
C ASP A 34 -4.26 -1.61 -26.73
N PRO A 35 -3.44 -0.55 -26.56
CA PRO A 35 -2.49 -0.48 -25.47
C PRO A 35 -3.25 -0.51 -24.14
N PRO A 36 -2.68 -1.10 -23.07
CA PRO A 36 -3.37 -1.25 -21.81
C PRO A 36 -3.87 0.12 -21.31
N THR A 37 -5.18 0.22 -21.21
CA THR A 37 -5.89 1.43 -20.81
C THR A 37 -5.65 1.68 -19.32
N LEU A 38 -4.79 2.65 -19.01
CA LEU A 38 -4.61 3.20 -17.68
C LEU A 38 -5.92 3.86 -17.22
N TYR A 39 -6.58 3.28 -16.22
CA TYR A 39 -7.64 3.94 -15.46
C TYR A 39 -7.31 3.90 -13.95
N ARG A 40 -6.65 4.95 -13.48
CA ARG A 40 -6.97 5.62 -12.22
C ARG A 40 -6.46 7.05 -12.29
N GLN A 41 -7.38 8.00 -12.44
CA GLN A 41 -7.05 9.40 -12.65
C GLN A 41 -6.97 10.11 -11.30
N TRP A 42 -5.76 10.26 -10.76
CA TRP A 42 -5.39 11.36 -9.87
C TRP A 42 -4.01 11.91 -10.32
N GLY A 43 -4.03 13.17 -10.78
CA GLY A 43 -2.86 13.86 -11.36
C GLY A 43 -2.78 13.69 -12.88
N ASP A 44 -2.55 14.79 -13.60
CA ASP A 44 -2.41 14.82 -15.07
C ASP A 44 -1.12 14.11 -15.58
N ASP A 45 -0.32 13.51 -14.70
CA ASP A 45 0.84 12.68 -15.03
C ASP A 45 0.49 11.19 -14.86
N PRO A 46 0.36 10.43 -15.97
CA PRO A 46 0.07 8.99 -15.91
C PRO A 46 1.17 8.17 -15.20
N ASN A 47 2.31 8.78 -14.86
CA ASN A 47 3.42 8.16 -14.13
C ASN A 47 3.48 8.56 -12.65
N TYR A 48 2.53 9.37 -12.16
CA TYR A 48 2.53 9.81 -10.76
C TYR A 48 2.43 8.61 -9.79
N ASP A 49 1.51 7.69 -10.06
CA ASP A 49 1.31 6.47 -9.27
C ASP A 49 2.59 5.61 -9.23
N ILE A 50 3.27 5.45 -10.37
CA ILE A 50 4.53 4.67 -10.45
C ILE A 50 5.63 5.31 -9.59
N ARG A 51 5.76 6.65 -9.63
CA ARG A 51 6.75 7.38 -8.81
C ARG A 51 6.46 7.20 -7.32
N LEU A 52 5.20 7.30 -6.94
CA LEU A 52 4.74 7.12 -5.57
C LEU A 52 5.02 5.70 -5.07
N CYS A 53 4.68 4.68 -5.86
CA CYS A 53 5.01 3.27 -5.56
C CYS A 53 6.51 3.06 -5.36
N GLY A 54 7.35 3.62 -6.25
CA GLY A 54 8.80 3.57 -6.12
C GLY A 54 9.32 4.20 -4.83
N ARG A 55 8.76 5.35 -4.42
CA ARG A 55 9.11 6.03 -3.17
C ARG A 55 8.69 5.23 -1.94
N ILE A 56 7.52 4.57 -1.96
CA ILE A 56 7.06 3.70 -0.88
C ILE A 56 8.01 2.53 -0.67
N GLY A 57 8.44 1.88 -1.75
CA GLY A 57 9.46 0.83 -1.71
C GLY A 57 10.79 1.30 -1.14
N LEU A 58 11.30 2.42 -1.63
CA LEU A 58 12.54 3.01 -1.12
C LEU A 58 12.45 3.33 0.37
N GLN A 59 11.30 3.82 0.81
CA GLN A 59 11.07 4.14 2.20
C GLN A 59 10.93 2.90 3.08
N CYS A 60 10.33 1.81 2.58
CA CYS A 60 10.36 0.51 3.24
C CYS A 60 11.80 0.07 3.54
N TYR A 61 12.69 0.15 2.54
CA TYR A 61 14.10 -0.17 2.70
C TYR A 61 14.79 0.73 3.72
N ASN A 62 14.58 2.05 3.63
CA ASN A 62 15.16 3.02 4.55
C ASN A 62 14.78 2.73 6.00
N LEU A 63 13.51 2.41 6.26
CA LEU A 63 13.03 2.05 7.59
C LEU A 63 13.68 0.76 8.10
N GLN A 64 13.77 -0.28 7.27
CA GLN A 64 14.32 -1.58 7.69
C GLN A 64 15.85 -1.57 7.86
N LYS A 65 16.57 -0.76 7.08
CA LYS A 65 18.05 -0.73 7.07
C LYS A 65 18.65 0.47 7.81
N GLY A 66 17.82 1.43 8.24
CA GLY A 66 18.29 2.66 8.85
C GLY A 66 19.05 3.57 7.88
N THR A 67 18.72 3.51 6.59
CA THR A 67 19.31 4.35 5.53
C THR A 67 18.45 5.57 5.24
N ASN A 68 18.93 6.48 4.40
CA ASN A 68 18.20 7.70 4.00
C ASN A 68 18.33 7.97 2.49
N PHE A 69 18.20 6.92 1.67
CA PHE A 69 18.27 7.07 0.23
C PHE A 69 17.09 7.89 -0.29
N LYS A 70 17.35 8.76 -1.26
CA LYS A 70 16.36 9.66 -1.86
C LYS A 70 16.04 9.20 -3.28
N PHE A 71 14.76 9.22 -3.64
CA PHE A 71 14.33 8.91 -5.00
C PHE A 71 14.92 9.92 -5.97
N LYS A 72 15.46 9.45 -7.10
CA LYS A 72 16.02 10.30 -8.16
C LYS A 72 15.17 10.23 -9.43
N SER A 73 14.97 9.03 -9.97
CA SER A 73 14.16 8.78 -11.16
C SER A 73 13.75 7.31 -11.20
N TRP A 74 12.69 6.98 -11.92
CA TRP A 74 12.38 5.58 -12.24
C TRP A 74 12.96 5.24 -13.62
N GLU A 75 13.36 3.98 -13.82
CA GLU A 75 13.96 3.51 -15.06
C GLU A 75 12.99 2.62 -15.84
N ILE A 76 12.35 1.68 -15.14
CA ILE A 76 11.49 0.65 -15.74
C ILE A 76 10.33 0.38 -14.78
N CYS A 77 9.11 0.37 -15.31
CA CYS A 77 7.95 -0.19 -14.62
C CYS A 77 7.42 -1.38 -15.43
N ARG A 78 7.08 -2.48 -14.75
CA ARG A 78 6.37 -3.62 -15.33
C ARG A 78 5.18 -3.92 -14.44
N ASP A 79 4.00 -3.69 -14.98
CA ASP A 79 2.76 -4.06 -14.31
C ASP A 79 2.38 -5.49 -14.71
N GLN A 80 2.02 -6.29 -13.72
CA GLN A 80 1.41 -7.60 -13.92
C GLN A 80 0.02 -7.58 -13.30
N MET A 81 -0.96 -7.97 -14.10
CA MET A 81 -2.34 -8.04 -13.67
C MET A 81 -2.59 -9.46 -13.13
N THR A 82 -2.63 -9.60 -11.80
CA THR A 82 -2.95 -10.85 -11.11
C THR A 82 -4.28 -10.71 -10.37
N SER A 83 -4.49 -11.36 -9.21
CA SER A 83 -5.60 -11.05 -8.30
C SER A 83 -5.43 -9.71 -7.56
N SER A 84 -4.25 -9.11 -7.66
CA SER A 84 -3.88 -7.74 -7.27
C SER A 84 -3.26 -7.03 -8.49
N ASP A 85 -3.20 -5.70 -8.42
CA ASP A 85 -2.44 -4.91 -9.38
C ASP A 85 -0.99 -4.82 -8.87
N ASP A 86 -0.10 -5.60 -9.49
CA ASP A 86 1.30 -5.72 -9.07
C ASP A 86 2.21 -4.86 -9.94
N SER A 87 2.88 -3.89 -9.33
CA SER A 87 3.85 -3.01 -9.99
C SER A 87 5.27 -3.35 -9.58
N PHE A 88 6.05 -3.88 -10.53
CA PHE A 88 7.48 -4.09 -10.37
C PHE A 88 8.25 -2.91 -10.96
N ILE A 89 8.99 -2.20 -10.12
CA ILE A 89 9.61 -0.92 -10.46
C ILE A 89 11.12 -1.00 -10.22
N THR A 90 11.89 -0.66 -11.25
CA THR A 90 13.32 -0.34 -11.15
C THR A 90 13.48 1.17 -11.15
N LEU A 91 14.25 1.72 -10.21
CA LEU A 91 14.47 3.15 -10.02
C LEU A 91 15.92 3.45 -9.62
N GLU A 92 16.34 4.70 -9.84
CA GLU A 92 17.56 5.26 -9.29
C GLU A 92 17.28 5.95 -7.95
N ALA A 93 18.11 5.64 -6.95
CA ALA A 93 18.13 6.32 -5.67
C ALA A 93 19.49 6.97 -5.44
N THR A 94 19.51 8.13 -4.78
CA THR A 94 20.73 8.85 -4.40
C THR A 94 20.98 8.67 -2.91
N ASP A 95 22.21 8.34 -2.55
CA ASP A 95 22.69 8.44 -1.18
C ASP A 95 23.12 9.88 -0.89
N PRO A 96 22.39 10.64 -0.06
CA PRO A 96 22.75 12.01 0.23
C PRO A 96 24.08 12.14 1.01
N ALA A 97 24.55 11.08 1.68
CA ALA A 97 25.79 11.13 2.44
C ALA A 97 27.02 11.04 1.52
N THR A 98 26.92 10.32 0.40
CA THR A 98 28.05 10.10 -0.53
C THR A 98 27.87 10.75 -1.89
N GLY A 99 26.64 11.15 -2.24
CA GLY A 99 26.25 11.58 -3.58
C GLY A 99 26.15 10.44 -4.59
N SER A 100 26.30 9.19 -4.15
CA SER A 100 26.28 8.02 -5.03
C SER A 100 24.87 7.76 -5.55
N VAL A 101 24.77 7.32 -6.80
CA VAL A 101 23.52 6.87 -7.41
C VAL A 101 23.52 5.34 -7.45
N LEU A 102 22.42 4.74 -7.00
CA LEU A 102 22.22 3.31 -6.88
C LEU A 102 20.98 2.91 -7.67
N SER A 103 21.03 1.77 -8.36
CA SER A 103 19.83 1.17 -8.94
C SER A 103 19.12 0.33 -7.88
N PHE A 104 17.80 0.42 -7.84
CA PHE A 104 16.94 -0.11 -6.80
C PHE A 104 15.70 -0.75 -7.43
N GLN A 105 15.23 -1.85 -6.86
CA GLN A 105 14.03 -2.55 -7.30
C GLN A 105 13.01 -2.63 -6.17
N THR A 106 11.73 -2.47 -6.52
CA THR A 106 10.62 -2.65 -5.60
C THR A 106 9.44 -3.35 -6.26
N LEU A 107 8.69 -4.12 -5.47
CA LEU A 107 7.44 -4.76 -5.88
C LEU A 107 6.34 -4.28 -4.94
N LEU A 108 5.34 -3.61 -5.49
CA LEU A 108 4.15 -3.17 -4.76
C LEU A 108 2.92 -3.86 -5.33
N SER A 109 2.06 -4.39 -4.45
CA SER A 109 0.76 -4.95 -4.80
C SER A 109 -0.36 -4.07 -4.24
N ASP A 110 -1.24 -3.58 -5.12
CA ASP A 110 -2.50 -2.94 -4.73
C ASP A 110 -3.61 -3.99 -4.63
N PHE A 111 -4.16 -4.17 -3.42
CA PHE A 111 -5.25 -5.09 -3.15
C PHE A 111 -6.64 -4.41 -3.17
N GLY A 112 -6.68 -3.11 -3.46
CA GLY A 112 -7.90 -2.32 -3.49
C GLY A 112 -8.53 -2.11 -2.11
N PRO A 113 -9.73 -1.49 -2.07
CA PRO A 113 -10.41 -1.15 -0.82
C PRO A 113 -10.97 -2.38 -0.11
N ARG A 114 -10.86 -2.43 1.23
CA ARG A 114 -11.60 -3.36 2.11
C ARG A 114 -12.63 -2.60 2.94
N ARG A 115 -13.72 -2.20 2.29
CA ARG A 115 -14.78 -1.34 2.88
C ARG A 115 -15.36 -1.89 4.18
N SER A 116 -15.52 -3.21 4.30
CA SER A 116 -16.02 -3.85 5.54
C SER A 116 -15.10 -3.67 6.75
N LEU A 117 -13.82 -3.36 6.52
CA LEU A 117 -12.82 -3.08 7.55
C LEU A 117 -12.53 -1.58 7.71
N GLY A 118 -13.25 -0.72 6.97
CA GLY A 118 -12.98 0.72 6.91
C GLY A 118 -11.70 1.09 6.16
N VAL A 119 -11.13 0.18 5.37
CA VAL A 119 -9.89 0.42 4.62
C VAL A 119 -10.25 0.87 3.20
N ARG A 120 -9.78 2.06 2.82
CA ARG A 120 -9.93 2.63 1.47
C ARG A 120 -8.79 2.23 0.54
N LEU A 121 -7.59 2.11 1.07
CA LEU A 121 -6.40 1.74 0.31
C LEU A 121 -5.62 0.69 1.10
N LEU A 122 -5.27 -0.41 0.43
CA LEU A 122 -4.40 -1.46 0.96
C LEU A 122 -3.28 -1.72 -0.04
N TRP A 123 -2.09 -1.25 0.29
CA TRP A 123 -0.88 -1.49 -0.47
C TRP A 123 0.06 -2.37 0.33
N ILE A 124 0.65 -3.36 -0.34
CA ILE A 124 1.68 -4.20 0.25
C ILE A 124 2.92 -4.11 -0.62
N ASN A 125 3.99 -3.57 -0.05
CA ASN A 125 5.31 -3.67 -0.63
C ASN A 125 5.88 -5.04 -0.25
N LEU A 126 6.26 -5.82 -1.25
CA LEU A 126 6.72 -7.21 -1.13
C LEU A 126 8.21 -7.35 -1.44
N ALA A 127 8.86 -6.31 -1.96
CA ALA A 127 10.29 -6.34 -2.21
C ALA A 127 10.86 -4.93 -2.19
N SER A 128 12.09 -4.78 -1.69
CA SER A 128 12.85 -3.54 -1.76
C SER A 128 14.33 -3.84 -1.65
N ARG A 129 15.11 -3.58 -2.71
CA ARG A 129 16.48 -4.09 -2.81
C ARG A 129 17.36 -3.31 -3.78
N ILE A 130 18.65 -3.25 -3.48
CA ILE A 130 19.67 -2.56 -4.31
C ILE A 130 20.23 -3.56 -5.33
N GLU A 131 20.35 -3.15 -6.59
CA GLU A 131 20.99 -3.94 -7.65
C GLU A 131 22.53 -3.88 -7.57
N PRO A 132 23.25 -4.93 -8.03
CA PRO A 132 22.72 -6.10 -8.73
C PRO A 132 22.39 -7.27 -7.79
N ILE A 133 21.21 -7.86 -7.96
CA ILE A 133 20.89 -9.13 -7.30
C ILE A 133 20.90 -10.26 -8.32
N ARG A 134 21.88 -11.15 -8.18
CA ARG A 134 21.99 -12.34 -9.03
C ARG A 134 21.15 -13.46 -8.44
N ASN A 135 20.04 -13.79 -9.11
CA ASN A 135 19.25 -15.01 -8.95
C ASN A 135 18.54 -15.25 -7.60
N GLU A 136 18.38 -14.25 -6.74
CA GLU A 136 17.51 -14.42 -5.57
C GLU A 136 16.04 -14.32 -5.98
N ARG A 137 15.29 -15.41 -5.72
CA ARG A 137 13.83 -15.40 -5.84
C ARG A 137 13.26 -14.36 -4.89
N LEU A 138 12.34 -13.55 -5.39
CA LEU A 138 11.51 -12.68 -4.56
C LEU A 138 10.62 -13.59 -3.70
N ASP A 139 10.64 -13.37 -2.39
CA ASP A 139 9.59 -13.87 -1.52
C ASP A 139 8.46 -12.84 -1.62
N ASP A 140 7.46 -13.12 -2.45
CA ASP A 140 6.32 -12.22 -2.68
C ASP A 140 5.12 -12.55 -1.77
N ASN A 141 5.32 -13.42 -0.78
CA ASN A 141 4.25 -13.87 0.08
C ASN A 141 4.22 -13.08 1.40
N TRP A 142 3.18 -12.28 1.59
CA TRP A 142 2.95 -11.54 2.83
C TRP A 142 2.51 -12.47 3.99
N ASP A 143 3.30 -12.52 5.06
CA ASP A 143 2.95 -13.32 6.25
C ASP A 143 2.12 -12.51 7.25
N LYS A 144 0.79 -12.59 7.12
CA LYS A 144 -0.12 -11.92 8.07
C LYS A 144 -0.11 -12.55 9.47
N SER A 145 0.40 -13.78 9.63
CA SER A 145 0.29 -14.51 10.90
C SER A 145 1.22 -13.94 11.99
N VAL A 146 2.38 -13.42 11.59
CA VAL A 146 3.41 -12.86 12.49
C VAL A 146 3.11 -11.43 12.97
N VAL A 147 2.22 -10.71 12.28
CA VAL A 147 1.75 -9.40 12.72
C VAL A 147 0.99 -9.56 14.05
N HIS A 148 1.21 -8.66 15.02
CA HIS A 148 0.51 -8.72 16.30
C HIS A 148 -1.00 -8.44 16.14
N GLU A 149 -1.86 -9.12 16.91
CA GLU A 149 -3.33 -8.98 16.82
C GLU A 149 -3.82 -7.54 17.00
N PHE A 150 -3.09 -6.72 17.76
CA PHE A 150 -3.36 -5.29 17.92
C PHE A 150 -3.41 -4.53 16.58
N TYR A 151 -2.59 -4.93 15.60
CA TYR A 151 -2.53 -4.33 14.28
C TYR A 151 -3.39 -5.07 13.25
N LYS A 152 -4.34 -5.91 13.70
CA LYS A 152 -5.26 -6.64 12.83
C LYS A 152 -6.70 -6.15 13.02
N GLY A 153 -7.56 -6.53 12.08
CA GLY A 153 -8.99 -6.25 12.15
C GLY A 153 -9.37 -4.86 11.61
N PRO A 154 -10.58 -4.37 11.96
CA PRO A 154 -11.09 -3.09 11.47
C PRO A 154 -10.15 -1.93 11.79
N MET A 155 -10.11 -0.90 10.93
CA MET A 155 -9.33 0.31 11.22
C MET A 155 -9.89 1.00 12.48
N PRO A 156 -9.04 1.43 13.44
CA PRO A 156 -9.52 2.20 14.56
C PRO A 156 -10.12 3.52 14.10
N LYS A 157 -11.06 4.02 14.89
CA LYS A 157 -11.60 5.37 14.71
C LYS A 157 -10.57 6.39 15.15
N TRP A 158 -10.75 7.62 14.67
CA TRP A 158 -10.05 8.78 15.20
C TRP A 158 -10.24 8.86 16.74
N PHE A 159 -9.18 9.22 17.45
CA PHE A 159 -9.19 9.33 18.91
C PHE A 159 -9.88 10.63 19.36
N SER A 160 -10.48 10.65 20.56
CA SER A 160 -10.94 11.91 21.18
C SER A 160 -9.80 12.55 21.97
N ASP A 161 -9.84 13.88 22.16
CA ASP A 161 -8.84 14.58 22.98
C ASP A 161 -8.82 14.04 24.42
N GLU A 162 -9.97 13.63 24.96
CA GLU A 162 -10.09 12.97 26.27
C GLU A 162 -9.34 11.63 26.32
N ALA A 163 -9.34 10.86 25.22
CA ALA A 163 -8.62 9.59 25.12
C ALA A 163 -7.10 9.83 25.09
N LEU A 164 -6.66 10.93 24.45
CA LEU A 164 -5.27 11.35 24.40
C LEU A 164 -4.76 11.76 25.80
N GLU A 165 -5.57 12.51 26.55
CA GLU A 165 -5.23 12.94 27.92
C GLU A 165 -5.19 11.76 28.91
N ARG A 166 -6.12 10.81 28.77
CA ARG A 166 -6.22 9.66 29.68
C ARG A 166 -5.09 8.65 29.50
N ASP A 167 -4.57 8.50 28.27
CA ASP A 167 -3.61 7.45 27.91
C ASP A 167 -2.39 8.02 27.18
N SER A 168 -1.75 9.00 27.81
CA SER A 168 -0.55 9.68 27.31
C SER A 168 0.67 8.76 27.10
N ARG A 169 0.64 7.53 27.64
CA ARG A 169 1.69 6.53 27.44
C ARG A 169 1.51 5.77 26.11
N LYS A 170 0.26 5.51 25.76
CA LYS A 170 -0.12 4.82 24.52
C LYS A 170 0.13 5.68 23.29
N TYR A 171 -0.29 6.94 23.36
CA TYR A 171 -0.21 7.89 22.25
C TYR A 171 1.07 8.72 22.29
N TYR A 172 1.79 8.77 21.17
CA TYR A 172 2.89 9.71 20.97
C TYR A 172 2.45 10.84 20.05
N VAL A 173 2.37 12.05 20.61
CA VAL A 173 2.11 13.26 19.84
C VAL A 173 3.44 13.72 19.25
N VAL A 174 3.53 13.74 17.93
CA VAL A 174 4.74 14.15 17.22
C VAL A 174 4.94 15.66 17.40
N PRO A 175 6.10 16.12 17.91
CA PRO A 175 6.41 17.54 18.00
C PRO A 175 6.41 18.22 16.64
N GLU A 176 6.03 19.49 16.58
CA GLU A 176 5.97 20.27 15.32
C GLU A 176 7.33 20.32 14.59
N SER A 177 8.44 20.33 15.33
CA SER A 177 9.78 20.27 14.76
C SER A 177 10.06 18.97 13.99
N GLU A 178 9.45 17.86 14.36
CA GLU A 178 9.63 16.55 13.71
C GLU A 178 8.67 16.35 12.52
N LEU A 179 7.63 17.18 12.40
CA LEU A 179 6.65 17.06 11.31
C LEU A 179 7.26 17.41 9.95
N HIS A 180 8.11 18.44 9.90
CA HIS A 180 8.71 18.94 8.66
C HIS A 180 10.02 18.23 8.29
N ASP A 181 10.70 17.65 9.28
CA ASP A 181 11.97 16.94 9.07
C ASP A 181 11.78 15.48 8.62
N ASN A 182 10.53 15.01 8.55
CA ASN A 182 10.20 13.61 8.25
C ASN A 182 9.46 13.44 6.92
N ASP A 183 10.23 13.26 5.84
CA ASP A 183 9.73 12.99 4.48
C ASP A 183 8.73 11.82 4.42
N TRP A 184 8.76 10.90 5.38
CA TRP A 184 7.81 9.79 5.47
C TRP A 184 6.37 10.25 5.67
N LEU A 185 6.16 11.25 6.53
CA LEU A 185 4.83 11.75 6.87
C LEU A 185 4.20 12.44 5.66
N GLN A 186 5.00 13.15 4.88
CA GLN A 186 4.56 13.73 3.61
C GLN A 186 4.20 12.64 2.60
N LEU A 187 5.06 11.63 2.45
CA LEU A 187 4.83 10.50 1.54
C LEU A 187 3.54 9.74 1.89
N LEU A 188 3.23 9.59 3.18
CA LEU A 188 1.99 8.98 3.63
C LEU A 188 0.75 9.76 3.19
N MET A 189 0.80 11.09 3.18
CA MET A 189 -0.32 11.92 2.73
C MET A 189 -0.52 11.84 1.21
N GLU A 190 0.58 11.81 0.47
CA GLU A 190 0.56 11.66 -1.00
C GLU A 190 -0.11 10.34 -1.45
N CYS A 191 -0.12 9.30 -0.59
CA CYS A 191 -0.77 8.01 -0.89
C CYS A 191 -2.27 8.09 -1.18
N PHE A 192 -2.99 9.07 -0.61
CA PHE A 192 -4.45 9.12 -0.70
C PHE A 192 -5.00 10.42 -1.27
N ASP A 193 -4.23 11.51 -1.21
CA ASP A 193 -4.63 12.81 -1.79
C ASP A 193 -3.73 13.26 -2.95
N GLY A 194 -2.77 12.42 -3.37
CA GLY A 194 -1.94 12.67 -4.54
C GLY A 194 -1.07 13.93 -4.42
N ASP A 195 -0.84 14.60 -5.56
CA ASP A 195 0.02 15.78 -5.72
C ASP A 195 -0.60 17.08 -5.17
N LEU A 196 -1.58 16.99 -4.28
CA LEU A 196 -2.25 18.15 -3.74
C LEU A 196 -1.34 18.97 -2.81
N PRO A 197 -1.55 20.29 -2.71
CA PRO A 197 -0.83 21.13 -1.77
C PRO A 197 -1.30 20.85 -0.34
N LEU A 198 -0.77 19.79 0.26
CA LEU A 198 -1.13 19.33 1.60
C LEU A 198 -0.22 19.98 2.65
N LYS A 199 -0.82 20.42 3.75
CA LYS A 199 -0.12 20.92 4.94
C LYS A 199 -0.43 20.03 6.13
N LEU A 200 0.59 19.36 6.66
CA LEU A 200 0.46 18.55 7.86
C LEU A 200 0.23 19.45 9.09
N ASN A 201 -0.78 19.14 9.90
CA ASN A 201 -1.14 19.92 11.10
C ASN A 201 -0.77 19.19 12.40
N LYS A 202 -1.12 17.90 12.51
CA LYS A 202 -0.90 17.10 13.73
C LYS A 202 -0.70 15.64 13.35
N VAL A 203 0.27 14.98 13.99
CA VAL A 203 0.44 13.53 13.90
C VAL A 203 0.46 12.94 15.29
N VAL A 204 -0.33 11.89 15.47
CA VAL A 204 -0.29 11.04 16.66
C VAL A 204 0.04 9.62 16.23
N VAL A 205 0.95 8.98 16.94
CA VAL A 205 1.38 7.60 16.68
C VAL A 205 0.95 6.72 17.85
N GLU A 206 0.29 5.62 17.53
CA GLU A 206 -0.10 4.57 18.47
C GLU A 206 0.68 3.30 18.13
N THR A 207 1.40 2.77 19.13
CA THR A 207 2.16 1.52 19.05
C THR A 207 1.74 0.59 20.17
N PHE A 208 1.78 -0.71 19.92
CA PHE A 208 1.65 -1.74 20.95
C PHE A 208 2.89 -1.78 21.86
N GLU A 209 4.06 -1.52 21.29
CA GLU A 209 5.34 -1.52 21.97
C GLU A 209 5.48 -0.31 22.91
N ASP A 210 5.87 -0.58 24.16
CA ASP A 210 5.95 0.37 25.28
C ASP A 210 7.14 1.35 25.20
N GLU A 211 8.15 1.07 24.36
CA GLU A 211 9.41 1.82 24.34
C GLU A 211 9.35 3.04 23.39
N PRO A 212 9.72 4.24 23.86
CA PRO A 212 9.47 5.50 23.15
C PRO A 212 10.50 5.85 22.06
N ARG A 213 11.62 5.12 21.93
CA ARG A 213 12.84 5.72 21.38
C ARG A 213 12.78 6.16 19.92
N ASP A 214 11.86 5.63 19.10
CA ASP A 214 11.60 6.13 17.75
C ASP A 214 10.21 5.66 17.26
N LYS A 215 9.12 6.00 17.96
CA LYS A 215 7.76 5.55 17.56
C LYS A 215 7.40 5.87 16.10
N LEU A 216 7.92 6.97 15.56
CA LEU A 216 7.79 7.34 14.14
C LEU A 216 8.42 6.32 13.17
N LYS A 217 9.46 5.62 13.58
CA LYS A 217 10.18 4.61 12.79
C LYS A 217 9.84 3.18 13.20
N ALA A 218 8.89 2.99 14.12
CA ALA A 218 8.48 1.68 14.58
C ALA A 218 8.06 0.80 13.38
N ASN A 219 8.39 -0.49 13.43
CA ASN A 219 8.05 -1.44 12.36
C ASN A 219 6.54 -1.51 12.14
N ASN A 220 5.79 -1.57 13.24
CA ASN A 220 4.34 -1.55 13.25
C ASN A 220 3.87 -0.31 14.01
N ALA A 221 2.92 0.42 13.43
CA ALA A 221 2.37 1.62 14.04
C ALA A 221 1.03 1.99 13.40
N ILE A 222 0.19 2.67 14.17
CA ILE A 222 -1.00 3.34 13.68
C ILE A 222 -0.76 4.84 13.76
N PHE A 223 -0.83 5.51 12.61
CA PHE A 223 -0.66 6.95 12.48
C PHE A 223 -2.03 7.61 12.33
N TYR A 224 -2.24 8.68 13.08
CA TYR A 224 -3.39 9.54 13.00
C TYR A 224 -2.92 10.90 12.51
N LEU A 225 -3.24 11.23 11.27
CA LEU A 225 -2.80 12.45 10.61
C LEU A 225 -3.97 13.42 10.54
N SER A 226 -3.76 14.65 10.98
CA SER A 226 -4.60 15.79 10.63
C SER A 226 -3.81 16.70 9.72
N TYR A 227 -4.41 17.11 8.62
CA TYR A 227 -3.77 17.89 7.58
C TYR A 227 -4.78 18.79 6.90
N LYS A 228 -4.29 19.76 6.13
CA LYS A 228 -5.11 20.70 5.37
C LYS A 228 -4.75 20.63 3.90
N CYS A 229 -5.74 20.45 3.05
CA CYS A 229 -5.59 20.64 1.61
C CYS A 229 -5.74 22.13 1.27
N CYS A 230 -4.67 22.74 0.77
CA CYS A 230 -4.60 24.17 0.44
C CYS A 230 -4.98 24.46 -1.01
N ALA A 231 -5.63 23.52 -1.72
CA ALA A 231 -6.12 23.75 -3.07
C ALA A 231 -7.18 24.86 -3.07
N ASP A 232 -7.37 25.54 -4.21
CA ASP A 232 -8.43 26.55 -4.32
C ASP A 232 -9.79 25.85 -4.12
N PRO A 233 -10.59 26.25 -3.11
CA PRO A 233 -11.90 25.66 -2.86
C PRO A 233 -12.85 25.74 -4.06
N SER A 234 -12.60 26.70 -4.96
CA SER A 234 -13.37 26.89 -6.19
C SER A 234 -13.01 25.87 -7.27
N SER A 235 -11.81 25.29 -7.21
CA SER A 235 -11.30 24.32 -8.19
C SER A 235 -11.34 22.88 -7.68
N MET A 236 -11.37 22.65 -6.37
CA MET A 236 -11.36 21.30 -5.80
C MET A 236 -12.22 21.15 -4.54
N ARG A 237 -13.13 20.18 -4.57
CA ARG A 237 -13.99 19.82 -3.43
C ARG A 237 -13.23 19.27 -2.22
N LEU A 238 -11.99 18.82 -2.43
CA LEU A 238 -11.11 18.33 -1.39
C LEU A 238 -10.38 19.47 -0.63
N ALA A 239 -10.68 20.75 -0.84
CA ALA A 239 -10.08 21.83 -0.06
C ALA A 239 -10.60 21.84 1.38
N GLY A 240 -9.73 22.08 2.36
CA GLY A 240 -10.12 22.15 3.78
C GLY A 240 -9.30 21.26 4.71
N ASP A 241 -9.79 21.13 5.93
CA ASP A 241 -9.18 20.31 6.97
C ASP A 241 -9.64 18.86 6.85
N HIS A 242 -8.70 17.94 7.04
CA HIS A 242 -8.89 16.51 6.83
C HIS A 242 -8.19 15.70 7.91
N ILE A 243 -8.65 14.46 8.08
CA ILE A 243 -8.01 13.49 8.96
C ILE A 243 -7.94 12.11 8.30
N ALA A 244 -6.82 11.43 8.50
CA ALA A 244 -6.55 10.09 7.99
C ALA A 244 -6.00 9.18 9.09
N VAL A 245 -6.38 7.91 9.04
CA VAL A 245 -5.83 6.86 9.91
C VAL A 245 -5.07 5.86 9.04
N ILE A 246 -3.80 5.66 9.33
CA ILE A 246 -2.90 4.82 8.56
C ILE A 246 -2.35 3.74 9.47
N ARG A 247 -2.57 2.48 9.12
CA ARG A 247 -1.92 1.36 9.80
C ARG A 247 -0.77 0.86 8.93
N LYS A 248 0.44 0.94 9.48
CA LYS A 248 1.66 0.37 8.92
C LYS A 248 2.01 -0.91 9.65
N THR A 249 2.25 -1.98 8.92
CA THR A 249 2.74 -3.24 9.49
C THR A 249 3.89 -3.82 8.66
N MET A 250 4.74 -4.62 9.31
CA MET A 250 5.83 -5.37 8.71
C MET A 250 5.77 -6.82 9.23
N ASP A 251 5.97 -7.78 8.33
CA ASP A 251 6.00 -9.22 8.67
C ASP A 251 7.42 -9.72 9.02
N GLY A 252 8.40 -8.81 9.07
CA GLY A 252 9.79 -9.12 9.37
C GLY A 252 10.60 -9.64 8.18
N LYS A 253 9.99 -9.88 7.01
CA LYS A 253 10.71 -10.23 5.79
C LYS A 253 11.37 -8.98 5.16
N PRO A 254 12.54 -9.13 4.54
CA PRO A 254 13.21 -8.00 3.88
C PRO A 254 12.36 -7.40 2.76
N GLY A 255 12.20 -6.08 2.79
CA GLY A 255 11.40 -5.35 1.81
C GLY A 255 9.88 -5.48 1.99
N HIS A 256 9.39 -6.13 3.04
CA HIS A 256 7.96 -6.28 3.28
C HIS A 256 7.40 -5.15 4.15
N MET A 257 6.36 -4.48 3.66
CA MET A 257 5.60 -3.47 4.41
C MET A 257 4.18 -3.34 3.87
N SER A 258 3.18 -3.44 4.75
CA SER A 258 1.78 -3.19 4.43
C SER A 258 1.34 -1.82 4.94
N LEU A 259 0.58 -1.11 4.11
CA LEU A 259 -0.07 0.16 4.41
C LEU A 259 -1.58 0.02 4.19
N GLU A 260 -2.35 0.19 5.27
CA GLU A 260 -3.80 0.29 5.23
C GLU A 260 -4.19 1.74 5.56
N VAL A 261 -5.01 2.36 4.73
CA VAL A 261 -5.47 3.74 4.94
C VAL A 261 -6.98 3.78 5.09
N ALA A 262 -7.46 4.48 6.12
CA ALA A 262 -8.83 4.93 6.25
C ALA A 262 -8.89 6.46 6.20
N LEU A 263 -9.88 6.95 5.47
CA LEU A 263 -10.28 8.36 5.46
C LEU A 263 -11.56 8.48 6.27
N THR A 264 -11.75 9.59 7.00
CA THR A 264 -12.93 9.75 7.86
C THR A 264 -14.09 10.45 7.16
N LYS A 265 -15.28 10.37 7.77
CA LYS A 265 -16.58 10.73 7.17
C LYS A 265 -16.72 12.16 6.62
N GLU A 266 -15.90 13.11 7.03
CA GLU A 266 -15.86 14.43 6.38
C GLU A 266 -15.44 14.32 4.90
N GLN A 267 -14.68 13.28 4.55
CA GLN A 267 -14.26 12.94 3.20
C GLN A 267 -15.10 11.83 2.54
N GLU A 268 -15.98 11.15 3.29
CA GLU A 268 -16.78 10.01 2.78
C GLU A 268 -18.22 10.38 2.41
N ASN A 269 -18.70 11.55 2.82
CA ASN A 269 -20.08 12.02 2.60
C ASN A 269 -20.27 12.82 1.30
N GLU A 270 -19.30 12.80 0.37
CA GLU A 270 -19.42 13.41 -0.96
C GLU A 270 -19.26 12.41 -2.11
#